data_AF-A0A139HX96-F1
#
_entry.id   AF-A0A139HX96-F1
#
_cell.length_a   1.000
_cell.length_b   1.000
_cell.length_c   1.000
_cell.angle_alpha   90.00
_cell.angle_beta   90.00
_cell.angle_gamma   90.00
#
_symmetry.space_group_name_H-M   'P 1'
#
loop_
_entity.id
_entity.type
_entity.pdbx_description
1 polymer ?
#
loop_
_entity_poly.entity_id
_entity_poly.type
_entity_poly.pdbx_seq_one_letter_code
_entity_poly.pdbx_strand_id
1 'polypeptide(L)'
;MTWYSLGIFLPDSVHPLNDDTSIDQKNEGYFDFDHLEAHLLSSITSILQIDQDRNHGNHITPTTMTTTLLPYARFIAIVFPTLYAGVTAQCFTISDSFTFVQPIVSHAANEKTMARQWLHGYQYGPLWVPPLIAPGTFSNIYLFSATSNPLYLLAAALIFSILPITFLYMEPGINGACKWKVETLLKDERDFKPMPNTHILSPSAHKHGGTLKSRKWAEKTNMKDLILYWRFVNNFRWVIGGVAACVSGWATFSGLA
;
A
#
# COMPACT_ATOMS: atom_id res chain seq x y z
N MET A 1 37.67 4.76 -13.59
CA MET A 1 37.41 3.37 -13.19
C MET A 1 35.92 3.09 -13.42
N THR A 2 35.63 1.89 -13.90
CA THR A 2 34.61 1.52 -14.90
C THR A 2 33.30 0.92 -14.34
N TRP A 3 32.16 1.25 -15.00
CA TRP A 3 30.87 0.53 -15.26
C TRP A 3 30.10 -0.17 -14.10
N TYR A 4 28.76 -0.12 -13.94
CA TYR A 4 27.58 -0.42 -14.80
C TYR A 4 26.39 0.54 -14.48
N SER A 5 25.53 1.05 -15.37
CA SER A 5 24.66 0.52 -16.45
C SER A 5 23.48 -0.39 -16.04
N LEU A 6 22.29 0.21 -15.97
CA LEU A 6 20.94 -0.31 -16.27
C LEU A 6 20.02 0.92 -16.27
N GLY A 7 19.46 1.46 -17.36
CA GLY A 7 19.09 0.84 -18.63
C GLY A 7 17.58 0.58 -18.66
N ILE A 8 16.75 1.62 -18.70
CA ILE A 8 15.37 1.52 -19.20
C ILE A 8 15.16 2.63 -20.23
N PHE A 9 14.95 2.17 -21.46
CA PHE A 9 14.77 2.91 -22.70
C PHE A 9 13.52 3.81 -22.68
N LEU A 10 13.68 5.03 -23.19
CA LEU A 10 12.61 5.80 -23.85
C LEU A 10 12.61 5.43 -25.34
N PRO A 11 11.47 5.18 -25.98
CA PRO A 11 11.36 5.30 -27.42
C PRO A 11 10.63 6.60 -27.79
N ASP A 12 11.37 7.55 -28.36
CA ASP A 12 10.83 8.54 -29.28
C ASP A 12 10.69 7.89 -30.67
N SER A 13 9.48 7.86 -31.22
CA SER A 13 9.24 8.14 -32.65
C SER A 13 7.74 8.08 -32.98
N VAL A 14 7.24 9.17 -33.55
CA VAL A 14 5.92 9.32 -34.17
C VAL A 14 5.98 8.76 -35.60
N HIS A 15 5.03 7.91 -35.99
CA HIS A 15 4.21 8.05 -37.22
C HIS A 15 3.08 6.99 -37.27
N PRO A 16 1.96 7.28 -37.98
CA PRO A 16 0.65 6.68 -37.72
C PRO A 16 0.39 5.44 -38.58
N LEU A 17 -0.38 4.48 -38.07
CA LEU A 17 -1.04 3.45 -38.86
C LEU A 17 -2.38 3.05 -38.22
N ASN A 18 -3.30 2.70 -39.14
CA ASN A 18 -4.74 2.55 -39.02
C ASN A 18 -5.26 1.46 -38.08
N ASP A 19 -6.53 1.69 -37.73
CA ASP A 19 -7.66 0.80 -37.43
C ASP A 19 -7.49 -0.72 -37.20
N ASP A 20 -8.42 -1.16 -36.34
CA ASP A 20 -8.85 -2.53 -36.05
C ASP A 20 -7.93 -3.35 -35.14
N THR A 21 -8.24 -3.31 -33.85
CA THR A 21 -8.53 -4.53 -33.08
C THR A 21 -9.22 -4.18 -31.75
N SER A 22 -10.48 -4.60 -31.64
CA SER A 22 -11.22 -4.73 -30.39
C SER A 22 -10.54 -5.78 -29.50
N ILE A 23 -9.70 -5.31 -28.57
CA ILE A 23 -9.24 -6.14 -27.44
C ILE A 23 -10.01 -5.70 -26.20
N ASP A 24 -10.87 -6.61 -25.77
CA ASP A 24 -11.73 -6.58 -24.59
C ASP A 24 -10.90 -6.27 -23.33
N GLN A 25 -10.97 -5.03 -22.82
CA GLN A 25 -10.36 -4.59 -21.55
C GLN A 25 -11.15 -5.14 -20.34
N LYS A 26 -11.24 -6.48 -20.21
CA LYS A 26 -12.01 -7.12 -19.13
C LYS A 26 -11.21 -7.48 -17.87
N ASN A 27 -9.94 -7.10 -17.79
CA ASN A 27 -9.08 -7.31 -16.62
C ASN A 27 -8.53 -5.97 -16.09
N GLU A 28 -9.41 -5.02 -15.76
CA GLU A 28 -8.99 -3.92 -14.90
C GLU A 28 -8.72 -4.47 -13.50
N GLY A 29 -7.49 -4.25 -12.99
CA GLY A 29 -7.00 -4.73 -11.70
C GLY A 29 -7.84 -4.23 -10.52
N TYR A 30 -9.00 -4.84 -10.34
CA TYR A 30 -9.86 -4.73 -9.20
C TYR A 30 -9.15 -5.46 -8.05
N PHE A 31 -8.74 -4.70 -7.03
CA PHE A 31 -8.33 -5.31 -5.77
C PHE A 31 -9.61 -5.72 -5.06
N ASP A 32 -10.06 -6.93 -5.38
CA ASP A 32 -11.27 -7.50 -4.81
C ASP A 32 -11.03 -7.81 -3.34
N PHE A 33 -11.48 -6.91 -2.46
CA PHE A 33 -11.40 -7.12 -1.02
C PHE A 33 -12.17 -8.38 -0.61
N ASP A 34 -13.27 -8.70 -1.28
CA ASP A 34 -14.06 -9.89 -0.99
C ASP A 34 -13.31 -11.15 -1.45
N HIS A 35 -12.59 -11.09 -2.58
CA HIS A 35 -11.76 -12.20 -3.03
C HIS A 35 -10.48 -12.36 -2.20
N LEU A 36 -9.87 -11.26 -1.75
CA LEU A 36 -8.72 -11.27 -0.85
C LEU A 36 -9.11 -11.77 0.54
N GLU A 37 -10.25 -11.32 1.08
CA GLU A 37 -10.82 -11.80 2.33
C GLU A 37 -11.24 -13.26 2.22
N ALA A 38 -11.89 -13.68 1.13
CA ALA A 38 -12.24 -15.07 0.89
C ALA A 38 -11.01 -15.95 0.69
N HIS A 39 -9.97 -15.50 -0.02
CA HIS A 39 -8.70 -16.24 -0.13
C HIS A 39 -7.94 -16.29 1.19
N LEU A 40 -7.95 -15.22 1.99
CA LEU A 40 -7.32 -15.17 3.31
C LEU A 40 -8.06 -16.07 4.29
N LEU A 41 -9.38 -15.95 4.40
CA LEU A 41 -10.22 -16.80 5.23
C LEU A 41 -10.13 -18.25 4.77
N SER A 42 -10.17 -18.52 3.47
CA SER A 42 -9.95 -19.86 2.90
C SER A 42 -8.57 -20.41 3.27
N SER A 43 -7.51 -19.61 3.16
CA SER A 43 -6.15 -20.05 3.50
C SER A 43 -5.99 -20.28 5.00
N ILE A 44 -6.58 -19.43 5.85
CA ILE A 44 -6.61 -19.59 7.30
C ILE A 44 -7.42 -20.82 7.69
N THR A 45 -8.61 -21.00 7.11
CA THR A 45 -9.47 -22.15 7.40
C THR A 45 -8.83 -23.44 6.88
N SER A 46 -8.12 -23.40 5.75
CA SER A 46 -7.33 -24.53 5.24
C SER A 46 -6.15 -24.85 6.15
N ILE A 47 -5.43 -23.85 6.68
CA ILE A 47 -4.35 -24.05 7.65
C ILE A 47 -4.91 -24.65 8.96
N LEU A 48 -6.09 -24.20 9.40
CA LEU A 48 -6.77 -24.71 10.60
C LEU A 48 -7.44 -26.09 10.36
N GLN A 49 -7.91 -26.41 9.16
CA GLN A 49 -8.48 -27.72 8.80
C GLN A 49 -7.41 -28.76 8.55
N ILE A 50 -6.27 -28.38 7.94
CA ILE A 50 -5.09 -29.25 7.86
C ILE A 50 -4.59 -29.63 9.27
N ASP A 51 -4.80 -28.75 10.26
CA ASP A 51 -4.53 -29.02 11.68
C ASP A 51 -5.57 -29.97 12.31
N GLN A 52 -6.86 -29.87 11.95
CA GLN A 52 -7.89 -30.82 12.42
C GLN A 52 -7.76 -32.22 11.79
N ASP A 53 -7.55 -32.32 10.48
CA ASP A 53 -7.53 -33.62 9.78
C ASP A 53 -6.24 -34.43 10.06
N ARG A 54 -5.11 -33.76 10.37
CA ARG A 54 -3.88 -34.45 10.80
C ARG A 54 -3.95 -35.02 12.22
N ASN A 55 -4.83 -34.47 13.07
CA ASN A 55 -5.05 -34.97 14.43
C ASN A 55 -5.89 -36.25 14.51
N HIS A 56 -6.47 -36.70 13.39
CA HIS A 56 -7.20 -37.97 13.32
C HIS A 56 -6.36 -39.17 12.83
N GLY A 57 -5.11 -38.95 12.43
CA GLY A 57 -4.28 -40.00 11.81
C GLY A 57 -3.00 -40.40 12.55
N ASN A 58 -2.49 -39.61 13.49
CA ASN A 58 -1.30 -39.96 14.27
C ASN A 58 -1.28 -39.16 15.57
N HIS A 59 -0.82 -39.78 16.66
CA HIS A 59 -0.47 -39.13 17.93
C HIS A 59 0.72 -38.17 17.73
N ILE A 60 0.53 -37.07 16.99
CA ILE A 60 1.43 -35.93 17.02
C ILE A 60 0.94 -35.09 18.18
N THR A 61 1.74 -35.04 19.25
CA THR A 61 1.48 -34.12 20.36
C THR A 61 1.32 -32.69 19.80
N PRO A 62 0.28 -31.93 20.20
CA PRO A 62 -0.03 -30.58 19.69
C PRO A 62 1.08 -29.54 19.88
N THR A 63 2.17 -29.90 20.55
CA THR A 63 3.39 -29.10 20.71
C THR A 63 4.23 -28.97 19.45
N THR A 64 4.16 -29.89 18.48
CA THR A 64 5.15 -29.98 17.39
C THR A 64 4.86 -29.08 16.17
N MET A 65 3.61 -28.66 15.94
CA MET A 65 3.24 -27.80 14.79
C MET A 65 3.39 -26.30 15.12
N THR A 66 3.07 -25.89 16.35
CA THR A 66 3.27 -24.52 16.85
C THR A 66 4.74 -24.09 16.78
N THR A 67 5.67 -25.05 16.92
CA THR A 67 7.11 -24.80 16.84
C THR A 67 7.63 -24.49 15.43
N THR A 68 6.99 -25.00 14.37
CA THR A 68 7.52 -24.88 12.99
C THR A 68 7.11 -23.57 12.32
N LEU A 69 5.94 -23.02 12.65
CA LEU A 69 5.45 -21.75 12.08
C LEU A 69 5.98 -20.51 12.79
N LEU A 70 6.41 -20.65 14.05
CA LEU A 70 6.88 -19.55 14.89
C LEU A 70 8.04 -18.74 14.26
N PRO A 71 9.07 -19.35 13.65
CA PRO A 71 10.16 -18.61 13.00
C PRO A 71 9.68 -17.80 11.79
N TYR A 72 8.79 -18.37 10.97
CA TYR A 72 8.22 -17.68 9.81
C TYR A 72 7.34 -16.51 10.24
N ALA A 73 6.50 -16.70 11.26
CA ALA A 73 5.66 -15.64 11.79
C ALA A 73 6.52 -14.50 12.37
N ARG A 74 7.58 -14.81 13.12
CA ARG A 74 8.55 -13.81 13.63
C ARG A 74 9.21 -13.03 12.48
N PHE A 75 9.65 -13.74 11.44
CA PHE A 75 10.24 -13.13 10.27
C PHE A 75 9.26 -12.16 9.59
N ILE A 76 8.04 -12.60 9.27
CA ILE A 76 7.01 -11.78 8.61
C ILE A 76 6.62 -10.58 9.49
N ALA A 77 6.42 -10.80 10.80
CA ALA A 77 6.03 -9.77 11.77
C ALA A 77 7.03 -8.62 11.89
N ILE A 78 8.31 -8.86 11.56
CA ILE A 78 9.37 -7.84 11.54
C ILE A 78 9.55 -7.28 10.13
N VAL A 79 9.72 -8.15 9.13
CA VAL A 79 10.11 -7.77 7.77
C VAL A 79 9.01 -6.98 7.07
N PHE A 80 7.73 -7.35 7.21
CA PHE A 80 6.66 -6.71 6.46
C PHE A 80 6.40 -5.27 6.93
N PRO A 81 6.30 -4.98 8.25
CA PRO A 81 6.29 -3.60 8.74
C PRO A 81 7.55 -2.81 8.36
N THR A 82 8.73 -3.47 8.34
CA THR A 82 9.99 -2.85 7.91
C THR A 82 9.96 -2.47 6.43
N LEU A 83 9.53 -3.38 5.55
CA LEU A 83 9.39 -3.12 4.11
C LEU A 83 8.36 -2.02 3.86
N TYR A 84 7.23 -2.04 4.58
CA TYR A 84 6.24 -0.97 4.48
C TYR A 84 6.84 0.39 4.86
N ALA A 85 7.54 0.44 6.01
CA ALA A 85 8.20 1.66 6.47
C ALA A 85 9.27 2.11 5.48
N GLY A 86 10.11 1.20 4.99
CA GLY A 86 11.18 1.46 4.04
C GLY A 86 10.67 1.98 2.69
N VAL A 87 9.70 1.30 2.07
CA VAL A 87 9.09 1.75 0.81
C VAL A 87 8.41 3.09 1.01
N THR A 88 7.65 3.28 2.09
CA THR A 88 6.95 4.55 2.34
C THR A 88 7.94 5.68 2.68
N ALA A 89 9.03 5.37 3.38
CA ALA A 89 10.10 6.31 3.69
C ALA A 89 11.00 6.61 2.48
N GLN A 90 11.20 5.70 1.56
CA GLN A 90 12.02 5.95 0.37
C GLN A 90 11.22 6.64 -0.73
N CYS A 91 10.00 6.15 -0.99
CA CYS A 91 9.13 6.72 -2.01
C CYS A 91 8.53 8.06 -1.57
N PHE A 92 8.23 8.26 -0.28
CA PHE A 92 7.47 9.45 0.15
C PHE A 92 8.19 10.28 1.23
N THR A 93 9.18 9.68 1.89
CA THR A 93 9.79 10.06 3.17
C THR A 93 11.04 10.94 3.25
N ILE A 94 12.15 10.23 3.51
CA ILE A 94 13.32 10.71 4.22
C ILE A 94 14.23 11.48 3.27
N SER A 95 14.50 12.74 3.65
CA SER A 95 15.59 13.59 3.16
C SER A 95 15.67 13.78 1.66
N ASP A 96 14.56 14.21 1.08
CA ASP A 96 14.27 14.25 -0.35
C ASP A 96 13.77 12.91 -0.86
N SER A 97 12.47 12.85 -1.20
CA SER A 97 11.89 11.74 -1.93
C SER A 97 12.54 11.65 -3.32
N PHE A 98 13.79 11.20 -3.39
CA PHE A 98 14.65 11.18 -4.58
C PHE A 98 13.95 10.52 -5.76
N THR A 99 13.02 9.61 -5.47
CA THR A 99 12.34 8.79 -6.47
C THR A 99 10.93 9.27 -6.82
N PHE A 100 10.28 10.12 -6.01
CA PHE A 100 8.88 10.50 -6.28
C PHE A 100 8.54 11.96 -5.96
N VAL A 101 8.28 12.32 -4.70
CA VAL A 101 7.72 13.66 -4.39
C VAL A 101 8.68 14.80 -4.74
N GLN A 102 9.98 14.68 -4.46
CA GLN A 102 10.91 15.79 -4.73
C GLN A 102 11.16 16.04 -6.21
N PRO A 103 11.39 15.02 -7.06
CA PRO A 103 11.41 15.19 -8.51
C PRO A 103 10.17 15.92 -9.01
N ILE A 104 8.98 15.53 -8.53
CA ILE A 104 7.72 16.18 -8.93
C ILE A 104 7.71 17.66 -8.52
N VAL A 105 7.97 17.95 -7.24
CA VAL A 105 7.81 19.30 -6.69
C VAL A 105 8.92 20.27 -7.12
N SER A 106 10.11 19.75 -7.43
CA SER A 106 11.30 20.55 -7.74
C SER A 106 11.60 20.67 -9.24
N HIS A 107 11.17 19.70 -10.07
CA HIS A 107 11.57 19.63 -11.48
C HIS A 107 10.40 19.56 -12.47
N ALA A 108 9.15 19.35 -12.02
CA ALA A 108 8.02 19.39 -12.95
C ALA A 108 7.81 20.82 -13.49
N ALA A 109 7.71 20.94 -14.82
CA ALA A 109 7.63 22.23 -15.50
C ALA A 109 6.35 23.02 -15.18
N ASN A 110 5.25 22.35 -14.82
CA ASN A 110 3.97 22.96 -14.49
C ASN A 110 3.09 22.01 -13.65
N GLU A 111 1.94 22.52 -13.17
CA GLU A 111 1.01 21.74 -12.34
C GLU A 111 0.42 20.50 -13.05
N LYS A 112 0.25 20.54 -14.37
CA LYS A 112 -0.28 19.40 -15.14
C LYS A 112 0.70 18.23 -15.13
N THR A 113 1.99 18.52 -15.33
CA THR A 113 3.06 17.52 -15.20
C THR A 113 3.10 16.96 -13.78
N MET A 114 2.98 17.81 -12.75
CA MET A 114 2.90 17.35 -11.36
C MET A 114 1.71 16.43 -11.12
N ALA A 115 0.54 16.80 -11.65
CA ALA A 115 -0.69 16.04 -11.52
C ALA A 115 -0.56 14.64 -12.14
N ARG A 116 -0.03 14.54 -13.35
CA ARG A 116 0.20 13.25 -14.03
C ARG A 116 1.18 12.37 -13.27
N GLN A 117 2.35 12.92 -12.90
CA GLN A 117 3.38 12.17 -12.18
C GLN A 117 2.87 11.69 -10.82
N TRP A 118 2.16 12.55 -10.09
CA TRP A 118 1.55 12.18 -8.81
C TRP A 118 0.50 11.08 -8.98
N LEU A 119 -0.43 11.21 -9.93
CA LEU A 119 -1.49 10.21 -10.14
C LEU A 119 -0.87 8.85 -10.47
N HIS A 120 0.11 8.82 -11.36
CA HIS A 120 0.77 7.58 -11.78
C HIS A 120 1.40 6.87 -10.59
N GLY A 121 2.24 7.55 -9.79
CA GLY A 121 2.85 6.91 -8.63
C GLY A 121 1.86 6.57 -7.51
N TYR A 122 0.81 7.37 -7.32
CA TYR A 122 -0.25 7.06 -6.36
C TYR A 122 -1.00 5.76 -6.74
N GLN A 123 -1.21 5.50 -8.03
CA GLN A 123 -1.86 4.28 -8.53
C GLN A 123 -1.03 3.00 -8.30
N TYR A 124 0.28 3.10 -8.11
CA TYR A 124 1.11 1.95 -7.70
C TYR A 124 0.95 1.58 -6.21
N GLY A 125 0.52 2.53 -5.35
CA GLY A 125 0.41 2.32 -3.91
C GLY A 125 -0.36 1.06 -3.48
N PRO A 126 -1.55 0.79 -4.04
CA PRO A 126 -2.34 -0.41 -3.72
C PRO A 126 -1.64 -1.74 -4.03
N LEU A 127 -0.61 -1.77 -4.88
CA LEU A 127 0.10 -3.01 -5.23
C LEU A 127 0.99 -3.51 -4.10
N TRP A 128 1.41 -2.65 -3.17
CA TRP A 128 2.29 -3.05 -2.07
C TRP A 128 1.71 -2.77 -0.67
N VAL A 129 0.79 -1.80 -0.51
CA VAL A 129 0.31 -1.42 0.83
C VAL A 129 -0.48 -2.55 1.52
N PRO A 130 -1.61 -3.06 0.98
CA PRO A 130 -2.32 -4.18 1.61
C PRO A 130 -1.49 -5.48 1.72
N PRO A 131 -0.73 -5.90 0.68
CA PRO A 131 0.12 -7.09 0.77
C PRO A 131 1.21 -7.02 1.85
N LEU A 132 1.64 -5.84 2.27
CA LEU A 132 2.58 -5.68 3.38
C LEU A 132 1.88 -5.58 4.74
N ILE A 133 0.75 -4.86 4.82
CA ILE A 133 0.05 -4.66 6.09
C ILE A 133 -0.64 -5.93 6.58
N ALA A 134 -1.37 -6.64 5.72
CA ALA A 134 -2.19 -7.77 6.15
C ALA A 134 -1.34 -8.91 6.72
N PRO A 135 -0.31 -9.45 6.03
CA PRO A 135 0.50 -10.53 6.59
C PRO A 135 1.29 -10.12 7.83
N GLY A 136 1.77 -8.87 7.88
CA GLY A 136 2.43 -8.32 9.08
C GLY A 136 1.48 -8.24 10.27
N THR A 137 0.23 -7.82 10.06
CA THR A 137 -0.82 -7.78 11.09
C THR A 137 -1.13 -9.18 11.61
N PHE A 138 -1.46 -10.11 10.70
CA PHE A 138 -1.85 -11.47 11.08
C PHE A 138 -0.73 -12.25 11.75
N SER A 139 0.52 -12.06 11.31
CA SER A 139 1.67 -12.71 11.95
C SER A 139 1.85 -12.24 13.39
N ASN A 140 1.66 -10.94 13.66
CA ASN A 140 1.72 -10.41 15.02
C ASN A 140 0.55 -10.90 15.89
N ILE A 141 -0.67 -11.00 15.34
CA ILE A 141 -1.81 -11.60 16.06
C ILE A 141 -1.52 -13.07 16.41
N TYR A 142 -1.01 -13.85 15.46
CA TYR A 142 -0.62 -15.23 15.69
C TYR A 142 0.44 -15.36 16.78
N LEU A 143 1.48 -14.51 16.75
CA LEU A 143 2.53 -14.50 17.76
C LEU A 143 2.02 -14.10 19.15
N PHE A 144 1.07 -13.18 19.23
CA PHE A 144 0.38 -12.88 20.48
C PHE A 144 -0.36 -14.11 21.00
N SER A 145 -1.16 -14.79 20.18
CA SER A 145 -1.88 -16.00 20.59
C SER A 145 -0.94 -17.13 21.03
N ALA A 146 0.22 -17.27 20.38
CA ALA A 146 1.19 -18.33 20.68
C ALA A 146 2.06 -18.04 21.91
N THR A 147 2.30 -16.77 22.26
CA THR A 147 3.27 -16.39 23.31
C THR A 147 2.66 -15.61 24.48
N SER A 148 1.43 -15.12 24.33
CA SER A 148 0.79 -14.15 25.21
C SER A 148 1.58 -12.85 25.43
N ASN A 149 2.57 -12.54 24.59
CA ASN A 149 3.37 -11.32 24.72
C ASN A 149 2.58 -10.12 24.13
N PRO A 150 2.13 -9.15 24.95
CA PRO A 150 1.27 -8.06 24.52
C PRO A 150 1.94 -7.10 23.53
N LEU A 151 3.27 -7.12 23.41
CA LEU A 151 3.99 -6.32 22.42
C LEU A 151 3.65 -6.73 20.98
N TYR A 152 3.38 -8.02 20.74
CA TYR A 152 2.91 -8.46 19.43
C TYR A 152 1.51 -7.91 19.12
N LEU A 153 0.61 -7.86 20.11
CA LEU A 153 -0.71 -7.25 19.93
C LEU A 153 -0.61 -5.75 19.65
N LEU A 154 0.29 -5.04 20.35
CA LEU A 154 0.57 -3.63 20.10
C LEU A 154 1.11 -3.42 18.67
N ALA A 155 2.06 -4.25 18.23
CA ALA A 155 2.61 -4.18 16.88
C ALA A 155 1.53 -4.45 15.81
N ALA A 156 0.65 -5.44 16.03
CA ALA A 156 -0.49 -5.70 15.17
C ALA A 156 -1.43 -4.50 15.06
N ALA A 157 -1.79 -3.88 16.19
CA ALA A 157 -2.65 -2.71 16.22
C ALA A 157 -2.02 -1.52 15.47
N LEU A 158 -0.72 -1.28 15.66
CA LEU A 158 0.02 -0.23 14.97
C LEU A 158 0.00 -0.44 13.44
N ILE A 159 0.46 -1.59 12.95
CA ILE A 159 0.53 -1.82 11.49
C ILE A 159 -0.88 -1.84 10.87
N PHE A 160 -1.88 -2.40 11.56
CA PHE A 160 -3.27 -2.42 11.10
C PHE A 160 -3.87 -1.02 11.01
N SER A 161 -3.53 -0.11 11.94
CA SER A 161 -4.05 1.27 11.97
C SER A 161 -3.76 2.07 10.70
N ILE A 162 -2.80 1.64 9.89
CA ILE A 162 -2.51 2.27 8.60
C ILE A 162 -3.68 2.13 7.63
N LEU A 163 -4.44 1.03 7.63
CA LEU A 163 -5.58 0.83 6.72
C LEU A 163 -6.69 1.86 6.94
N PRO A 164 -7.22 2.09 8.16
CA PRO A 164 -8.22 3.12 8.39
C PRO A 164 -7.68 4.53 8.10
N ILE A 165 -6.41 4.83 8.40
CA ILE A 165 -5.80 6.10 7.99
C ILE A 165 -5.82 6.25 6.46
N THR A 166 -5.52 5.18 5.73
CA THR A 166 -5.44 5.19 4.27
C THR A 166 -6.84 5.35 3.65
N PHE A 167 -7.79 4.51 4.03
CA PHE A 167 -9.07 4.40 3.35
C PHE A 167 -10.17 5.31 3.92
N LEU A 168 -10.14 5.62 5.22
CA LEU A 168 -11.18 6.44 5.85
C LEU A 168 -10.77 7.90 6.01
N TYR A 169 -9.47 8.19 6.09
CA TYR A 169 -8.96 9.55 6.23
C TYR A 169 -8.35 10.09 4.94
N MET A 170 -7.31 9.44 4.41
CA MET A 170 -6.61 9.95 3.23
C MET A 170 -7.46 9.87 1.96
N GLU A 171 -8.13 8.74 1.74
CA GLU A 171 -8.88 8.50 0.51
C GLU A 171 -9.98 9.54 0.24
N PRO A 172 -10.95 9.76 1.16
CA PRO A 172 -11.94 10.82 0.99
C PRO A 172 -11.39 12.24 1.19
N GLY A 173 -10.26 12.36 1.88
CA GLY A 173 -9.57 13.61 2.21
C GLY A 173 -8.55 14.01 1.15
N ILE A 174 -7.26 13.88 1.48
CA ILE A 174 -6.16 14.38 0.65
C ILE A 174 -6.03 13.68 -0.70
N ASN A 175 -6.20 12.35 -0.78
CA ASN A 175 -6.13 11.66 -2.07
C ASN A 175 -7.29 12.11 -2.96
N GLY A 176 -8.49 12.24 -2.40
CA GLY A 176 -9.66 12.78 -3.11
C GLY A 176 -9.44 14.21 -3.60
N ALA A 177 -8.81 15.07 -2.79
CA ALA A 177 -8.42 16.42 -3.21
C ALA A 177 -7.43 16.39 -4.38
N CYS A 178 -6.36 15.60 -4.28
CA CYS A 178 -5.38 15.45 -5.34
C CYS A 178 -6.01 14.92 -6.63
N LYS A 179 -6.82 13.86 -6.57
CA LYS A 179 -7.54 13.32 -7.74
C LYS A 179 -8.45 14.37 -8.38
N TRP A 180 -9.17 15.15 -7.59
CA TRP A 180 -10.01 16.23 -8.11
C TRP A 180 -9.20 17.31 -8.83
N LYS A 181 -8.05 17.69 -8.25
CA LYS A 181 -7.12 18.63 -8.88
C LYS A 181 -6.56 18.07 -10.18
N VAL A 182 -6.20 16.79 -10.21
CA VAL A 182 -5.73 16.11 -11.42
C VAL A 182 -6.78 16.19 -12.52
N GLU A 183 -8.03 15.80 -12.24
CA GLU A 183 -9.10 15.88 -13.23
C GLU A 183 -9.33 17.32 -13.70
N THR A 184 -9.35 18.28 -12.78
CA THR A 184 -9.53 19.70 -13.13
C THR A 184 -8.43 20.22 -14.08
N LEU A 185 -7.19 19.76 -13.89
CA LEU A 185 -6.03 20.19 -14.67
C LEU A 185 -5.91 19.47 -16.01
N LEU A 186 -6.34 18.21 -16.09
CA LEU A 186 -6.11 17.34 -17.24
C LEU A 186 -7.37 17.03 -18.08
N LYS A 187 -8.58 17.42 -17.63
CA LYS A 187 -9.86 17.12 -18.31
C LYS A 187 -9.92 17.49 -19.81
N ASP A 188 -9.16 18.50 -20.23
CA ASP A 188 -9.16 18.99 -21.61
C ASP A 188 -8.07 18.31 -22.48
N GLU A 189 -7.32 17.38 -21.90
CA GLU A 189 -6.25 16.64 -22.58
C GLU A 189 -6.82 15.39 -23.25
N ARG A 190 -6.37 15.11 -24.48
CA ARG A 190 -6.95 14.05 -25.31
C ARG A 190 -6.75 12.64 -24.75
N ASP A 191 -5.69 12.44 -23.97
CA ASP A 191 -5.29 11.18 -23.35
C ASP A 191 -5.87 10.96 -21.94
N PHE A 192 -6.53 11.98 -21.37
CA PHE A 192 -7.07 11.89 -20.02
C PHE A 192 -8.49 11.32 -20.02
N LYS A 193 -8.68 10.21 -19.29
CA LYS A 193 -10.01 9.63 -19.04
C LYS A 193 -10.56 10.16 -17.71
N PRO A 194 -11.78 10.73 -17.68
CA PRO A 194 -12.43 11.14 -16.44
C PRO A 194 -12.54 9.98 -15.44
N MET A 195 -12.34 10.27 -14.16
CA MET A 195 -12.39 9.25 -13.11
C MET A 195 -13.84 9.07 -12.63
N PRO A 196 -14.42 7.87 -12.65
CA PRO A 196 -15.76 7.66 -12.10
C PRO A 196 -15.74 7.78 -10.57
N ASN A 197 -16.88 8.01 -9.95
CA ASN A 197 -16.97 8.01 -8.48
C ASN A 197 -16.80 6.60 -7.91
N THR A 198 -16.26 6.52 -6.70
CA THR A 198 -16.08 5.29 -5.92
C THR A 198 -16.92 5.36 -4.64
N HIS A 199 -17.14 4.20 -4.02
CA HIS A 199 -17.75 4.12 -2.69
C HIS A 199 -16.71 3.97 -1.60
N ILE A 200 -17.03 4.40 -0.38
CA ILE A 200 -16.13 4.30 0.77
C ILE A 200 -15.73 2.86 1.10
N LEU A 201 -16.61 1.89 0.80
CA LEU A 201 -16.40 0.46 0.99
C LEU A 201 -15.61 -0.20 -0.15
N SER A 202 -15.46 0.49 -1.28
CA SER A 202 -14.66 0.04 -2.42
C SER A 202 -13.78 1.20 -2.88
N PRO A 203 -12.76 1.57 -2.07
CA PRO A 203 -11.81 2.62 -2.43
C PRO A 203 -11.01 2.16 -3.64
N SER A 204 -10.76 3.06 -4.59
CA SER A 204 -9.98 2.73 -5.78
C SER A 204 -9.06 3.87 -6.14
N ALA A 205 -7.80 3.54 -6.44
CA ALA A 205 -6.82 4.52 -6.90
C ALA A 205 -7.19 5.16 -8.26
N HIS A 206 -8.08 4.53 -9.02
CA HIS A 206 -8.50 4.97 -10.36
C HIS A 206 -9.85 5.71 -10.35
N LYS A 207 -10.50 5.82 -9.19
CA LYS A 207 -11.84 6.41 -9.04
C LYS A 207 -11.85 7.52 -7.98
N HIS A 208 -12.82 8.43 -8.05
CA HIS A 208 -13.00 9.51 -7.08
C HIS A 208 -13.61 9.03 -5.77
N GLY A 209 -12.85 9.12 -4.68
CA GLY A 209 -13.36 9.02 -3.31
C GLY A 209 -13.58 10.37 -2.62
N GLY A 210 -13.21 11.48 -3.27
CA GLY A 210 -13.17 12.80 -2.64
C GLY A 210 -14.54 13.34 -2.25
N THR A 211 -14.68 13.72 -0.97
CA THR A 211 -15.82 14.48 -0.44
C THR A 211 -15.96 15.85 -1.08
N LEU A 212 -17.14 16.47 -0.97
CA LEU A 212 -17.34 17.86 -1.43
C LEU A 212 -16.34 18.84 -0.77
N LYS A 213 -15.98 18.61 0.49
CA LYS A 213 -14.99 19.43 1.22
C LYS A 213 -13.60 19.31 0.61
N SER A 214 -13.14 18.10 0.29
CA SER A 214 -11.82 17.90 -0.31
C SER A 214 -11.76 18.43 -1.75
N ARG A 215 -12.85 18.33 -2.53
CA ARG A 215 -12.95 18.94 -3.86
C ARG A 215 -12.84 20.47 -3.81
N LYS A 216 -13.63 21.12 -2.94
CA LYS A 216 -13.56 22.58 -2.71
C LYS A 216 -12.19 23.03 -2.23
N TRP A 217 -11.52 22.21 -1.41
CA TRP A 217 -10.16 22.48 -0.98
C TRP A 217 -9.17 22.40 -2.14
N ALA A 218 -9.28 21.39 -3.00
CA ALA A 218 -8.45 21.23 -4.18
C ALA A 218 -8.60 22.38 -5.19
N GLU A 219 -9.81 22.89 -5.40
CA GLU A 219 -10.05 24.04 -6.29
C GLU A 219 -9.27 25.30 -5.86
N LYS A 220 -9.03 25.46 -4.56
CA LYS A 220 -8.35 26.62 -3.97
C LYS A 220 -6.86 26.39 -3.73
N THR A 221 -6.36 25.19 -3.96
CA THR A 221 -5.00 24.79 -3.58
C THR A 221 -4.22 24.37 -4.81
N ASN A 222 -2.95 24.75 -4.86
CA ASN A 222 -2.04 24.36 -5.93
C ASN A 222 -1.68 22.87 -5.81
N MET A 223 -1.37 22.23 -6.95
CA MET A 223 -1.05 20.80 -6.95
C MET A 223 0.20 20.51 -6.10
N LYS A 224 1.17 21.42 -6.11
CA LYS A 224 2.37 21.34 -5.27
C LYS A 224 2.04 21.24 -3.78
N ASP A 225 1.16 22.11 -3.28
CA ASP A 225 0.81 22.15 -1.86
C ASP A 225 0.01 20.91 -1.43
N LEU A 226 -0.89 20.44 -2.32
CA LEU A 226 -1.60 19.18 -2.12
C LEU A 226 -0.62 18.00 -2.01
N ILE A 227 0.36 17.91 -2.91
CA ILE A 227 1.39 16.86 -2.88
C ILE A 227 2.23 16.94 -1.59
N LEU A 228 2.61 18.14 -1.15
CA LEU A 228 3.39 18.33 0.07
C LEU A 228 2.60 17.94 1.32
N TYR A 229 1.30 18.24 1.37
CA TYR A 229 0.43 17.79 2.45
C TYR A 229 0.21 16.27 2.41
N TRP A 230 -0.01 15.71 1.22
CA TRP A 230 -0.09 14.27 1.02
C TRP A 230 1.16 13.56 1.50
N ARG A 231 2.34 14.12 1.20
CA ARG A 231 3.62 13.66 1.74
C ARG A 231 3.58 13.67 3.27
N PHE A 232 3.27 14.80 3.89
CA PHE A 232 3.21 14.92 5.35
C PHE A 232 2.35 13.82 6.01
N VAL A 233 1.19 13.48 5.43
CA VAL A 233 0.36 12.40 5.98
C VAL A 233 1.00 11.01 5.78
N ASN A 234 1.67 10.76 4.65
CA ASN A 234 2.45 9.53 4.46
C ASN A 234 3.65 9.45 5.41
N ASN A 235 4.22 10.59 5.82
CA ASN A 235 5.29 10.64 6.83
C ASN A 235 4.83 9.98 8.13
N PHE A 236 3.61 10.28 8.55
CA PHE A 236 3.03 9.69 9.75
C PHE A 236 2.87 8.17 9.61
N ARG A 237 2.45 7.70 8.43
CA ARG A 237 2.20 6.27 8.18
C ARG A 237 3.47 5.42 8.22
N TRP A 238 4.58 5.86 7.61
CA TRP A 238 5.82 5.07 7.68
C TRP A 238 6.40 5.04 9.09
N VAL A 239 6.25 6.12 9.87
CA VAL A 239 6.66 6.14 11.28
C VAL A 239 5.89 5.06 12.05
N ILE A 240 4.57 4.96 11.86
CA ILE A 240 3.77 3.88 12.47
C ILE A 240 4.31 2.50 12.08
N GLY A 241 4.58 2.27 10.78
CA GLY A 241 5.16 1.01 10.31
C GLY A 241 6.53 0.71 10.91
N GLY A 242 7.39 1.72 11.04
CA GLY A 242 8.71 1.60 11.65
C GLY A 242 8.65 1.29 13.13
N VAL A 243 7.76 1.97 13.87
CA VAL A 243 7.50 1.66 15.29
C VAL A 243 6.94 0.24 15.44
N ALA A 244 6.01 -0.18 14.58
CA ALA A 244 5.50 -1.56 14.57
C ALA A 244 6.64 -2.57 14.36
N ALA A 245 7.55 -2.32 13.41
CA ALA A 245 8.72 -3.18 13.19
C ALA A 245 9.63 -3.26 14.43
N CYS A 246 9.92 -2.12 15.08
CA CYS A 246 10.72 -2.08 16.29
C CYS A 246 10.06 -2.84 17.45
N VAL A 247 8.74 -2.67 17.64
CA VAL A 247 7.99 -3.37 18.70
C VAL A 247 7.96 -4.88 18.45
N SER A 248 7.65 -5.33 17.22
CA SER A 248 7.71 -6.75 16.83
C SER A 248 9.10 -7.35 17.03
N GLY A 249 10.14 -6.60 16.62
CA GLY A 249 11.53 -6.99 16.76
C GLY A 249 11.91 -7.15 18.22
N TRP A 250 11.61 -6.14 19.05
CA TRP A 250 11.88 -6.19 20.48
C TRP A 250 11.18 -7.38 21.14
N ALA A 251 9.89 -7.59 20.89
CA ALA A 251 9.13 -8.72 21.42
C ALA A 251 9.75 -10.08 21.06
N THR A 252 10.29 -10.17 19.83
CA THR A 252 10.92 -11.39 19.33
C THR A 252 12.27 -11.65 19.98
N PHE A 253 13.14 -10.64 20.06
CA PHE A 253 14.49 -10.81 20.59
C PHE A 253 14.54 -10.82 22.11
N SER A 254 13.63 -10.11 22.80
CA SER A 254 13.55 -10.15 24.26
C SER A 254 13.04 -11.48 24.79
N GLY A 255 12.27 -12.23 23.99
CA GLY A 255 11.82 -13.58 24.35
C GLY A 255 12.79 -14.70 23.96
N LEU A 256 13.93 -14.35 23.36
CA LEU A 256 15.02 -15.28 23.03
C LEU A 256 16.23 -15.14 23.98
N ALA A 257 16.26 -14.08 24.78
CA ALA A 257 17.26 -13.82 25.82
C ALA A 257 16.81 -14.41 27.17
#